data_AF-A0A421JKW3-F1
#
_entry.id   AF-A0A421JKW3-F1
#
_cell.length_a   1.000
_cell.length_b   1.000
_cell.length_c   1.000
_cell.angle_alpha   90.00
_cell.angle_beta   90.00
_cell.angle_gamma   90.00
#
_symmetry.space_group_name_H-M   'P 1'
#
loop_
_entity.id
_entity.type
_entity.pdbx_description
1 polymer ?
#
loop_
_entity_poly.entity_id
_entity_poly.type
_entity_poly.pdbx_seq_one_letter_code
_entity_poly.pdbx_strand_id
1 'polypeptide(L)'
;MENEQVNFQIQKIKLKRIQELITRLEDNLNRERIPASKACELIINYVEETPDYLIPYNWKLPPERNKFIKYKNYQMMKSKANGGCCTIT
;
A
#
# COMPACT_ATOMS: atom_id res chain seq x y z
N MET A 1 45.33 -19.92 -24.27
CA MET A 1 44.34 -20.97 -23.95
C MET A 1 43.40 -20.56 -22.82
N GLU A 2 43.91 -20.09 -21.67
CA GLU A 2 43.07 -19.69 -20.51
C GLU A 2 42.09 -18.54 -20.79
N ASN A 3 42.52 -17.49 -21.51
CA ASN A 3 41.66 -16.38 -21.92
C ASN A 3 40.51 -16.79 -22.85
N GLU A 4 40.70 -17.85 -23.63
CA GLU A 4 39.72 -18.34 -24.60
C GLU A 4 38.61 -19.14 -23.90
N GLN A 5 38.99 -19.93 -22.89
CA GLN A 5 38.04 -20.60 -21.99
C GLN A 5 37.22 -19.60 -21.18
N VAL A 6 37.83 -18.54 -20.66
CA VAL A 6 37.11 -17.47 -19.95
C VAL A 6 36.10 -16.77 -20.87
N ASN A 7 36.50 -16.46 -22.11
CA ASN A 7 35.60 -15.84 -23.09
C ASN A 7 34.41 -16.77 -23.43
N PHE A 8 34.66 -18.06 -23.60
CA PHE A 8 33.59 -19.05 -23.80
C PHE A 8 32.61 -19.11 -22.62
N GLN A 9 33.10 -19.10 -21.37
CA GLN A 9 32.22 -19.06 -20.20
C GLN A 9 31.39 -17.77 -20.13
N ILE A 10 31.99 -16.63 -20.47
CA ILE A 10 31.27 -15.34 -20.55
C ILE A 10 30.15 -15.41 -21.59
N GLN A 11 30.41 -15.99 -22.78
CA GLN A 11 29.39 -16.16 -23.81
C GLN A 11 28.25 -17.07 -23.35
N LYS A 12 28.55 -18.17 -22.65
CA LYS A 12 27.54 -19.07 -22.09
C LYS A 12 26.66 -18.37 -21.05
N ILE A 13 27.24 -17.55 -20.18
CA ILE A 13 26.48 -16.77 -19.18
C ILE A 13 25.59 -15.74 -19.88
N LYS A 14 26.11 -15.04 -20.90
CA LYS A 14 25.31 -14.08 -21.69
C LYS A 14 24.11 -14.75 -22.35
N LEU A 15 24.33 -15.90 -22.99
CA LEU A 15 23.25 -16.68 -23.61
C LEU A 15 22.17 -17.04 -22.59
N LYS A 16 22.58 -17.59 -21.44
CA LYS A 16 21.66 -17.96 -20.35
C LYS A 16 20.83 -16.76 -19.89
N ARG A 17 21.46 -15.59 -19.68
CA ARG A 17 20.76 -14.37 -19.27
C ARG A 17 19.75 -13.89 -20.31
N ILE A 18 20.09 -13.97 -21.60
CA ILE A 18 19.18 -13.61 -22.69
C ILE A 18 17.98 -14.56 -22.73
N GLN A 19 18.22 -15.86 -22.59
CA GLN A 19 17.15 -16.86 -22.55
C GLN A 19 16.21 -16.63 -21.36
N GLU A 20 16.76 -16.38 -20.17
CA GLU A 20 15.97 -16.03 -18.98
C GLU A 20 15.15 -14.76 -19.20
N LEU A 21 15.70 -13.76 -19.89
CA LEU A 21 14.97 -12.53 -20.22
C LEU A 21 13.83 -12.82 -21.20
N ILE A 22 14.07 -13.62 -22.24
CA ILE A 22 13.05 -14.02 -23.21
C ILE A 22 11.89 -14.72 -22.49
N THR A 23 12.18 -15.71 -21.65
CA THR A 23 11.15 -16.42 -20.87
C THR A 23 10.32 -15.44 -20.02
N ARG A 24 10.97 -14.49 -19.32
CA ARG A 24 10.24 -13.48 -18.53
C ARG A 24 9.38 -12.57 -19.39
N LEU A 25 9.81 -12.22 -20.60
CA LEU A 25 9.04 -11.38 -21.52
C LEU A 25 7.84 -12.13 -22.08
N GLU A 26 8.02 -13.39 -22.46
CA GLU A 26 6.94 -14.28 -22.90
C GLU A 26 5.90 -14.47 -21.79
N ASP A 27 6.34 -14.73 -20.56
CA ASP A 27 5.45 -14.83 -19.40
C ASP A 27 4.65 -13.53 -19.21
N ASN A 28 5.30 -12.36 -19.28
CA ASN A 28 4.63 -11.08 -19.13
C ASN A 28 3.67 -10.76 -20.28
N LEU A 29 3.97 -11.21 -21.49
CA LEU A 29 3.11 -11.05 -22.66
C LEU A 29 1.86 -11.93 -22.55
N ASN A 30 2.01 -13.13 -21.99
CA ASN A 30 0.93 -14.10 -21.79
C ASN A 30 0.01 -13.79 -20.60
N ARG A 31 0.32 -12.76 -19.79
CA ARG A 31 -0.56 -12.35 -18.67
C ARG A 31 -1.86 -11.80 -19.21
N GLU A 32 -2.97 -12.36 -18.72
CA GLU A 32 -4.30 -11.82 -18.96
C GLU A 32 -4.40 -10.39 -18.41
N ARG A 33 -4.97 -9.49 -19.21
CA ARG A 33 -5.21 -8.09 -18.81
C ARG A 33 -6.69 -7.79 -18.85
N ILE A 34 -7.15 -7.03 -17.85
CA ILE A 34 -8.49 -6.46 -17.85
C ILE A 34 -8.44 -5.02 -18.39
N PRO A 35 -9.53 -4.53 -19.01
CA PRO A 35 -9.64 -3.13 -19.40
C PRO A 35 -9.54 -2.21 -18.18
N ALA A 36 -8.93 -1.02 -18.38
CA ALA A 36 -8.78 -0.04 -17.31
C ALA A 36 -10.12 0.40 -16.72
N SER A 37 -11.16 0.58 -17.56
CA SER A 37 -12.52 0.88 -17.09
C SER A 37 -13.03 -0.16 -16.10
N LYS A 38 -12.83 -1.46 -16.40
CA LYS A 38 -13.26 -2.55 -15.53
C LYS A 38 -12.47 -2.59 -14.22
N ALA A 39 -11.16 -2.35 -14.29
CA ALA A 39 -10.33 -2.24 -13.10
C ALA A 39 -10.80 -1.09 -12.19
N CYS A 40 -11.14 0.07 -12.77
CA CYS A 40 -11.67 1.20 -12.02
C CYS A 40 -13.02 0.88 -11.35
N GLU A 41 -13.95 0.23 -12.05
CA GLU A 41 -15.21 -0.24 -11.45
C GLU A 41 -14.97 -1.14 -10.24
N LEU A 42 -14.06 -2.11 -10.34
CA LEU A 42 -13.75 -3.01 -9.23
C LEU A 42 -13.22 -2.27 -8.00
N ILE A 43 -12.38 -1.25 -8.22
CA ILE A 43 -11.85 -0.41 -7.14
C ILE A 43 -12.97 0.40 -6.49
N ILE A 44 -13.84 1.03 -7.29
CA ILE A 44 -14.98 1.81 -6.79
C ILE A 44 -15.88 0.92 -5.93
N ASN A 45 -16.30 -0.23 -6.45
CA ASN A 45 -17.16 -1.16 -5.72
C ASN A 45 -16.52 -1.59 -4.40
N TYR A 46 -15.23 -1.91 -4.40
CA TYR A 46 -14.51 -2.29 -3.17
C TYR A 46 -14.52 -1.18 -2.11
N VAL A 47 -14.29 0.07 -2.53
CA VAL A 47 -14.28 1.24 -1.63
C VAL A 47 -15.67 1.59 -1.12
N GLU A 48 -16.72 1.32 -1.90
CA GLU A 48 -18.12 1.52 -1.49
C GLU A 48 -18.61 0.43 -0.52
N GLU A 49 -18.09 -0.79 -0.62
CA GLU A 49 -18.46 -1.90 0.27
C GLU A 49 -17.63 -1.93 1.56
N THR A 50 -16.38 -1.48 1.50
CA THR A 50 -15.43 -1.60 2.62
C THR A 50 -15.36 -0.30 3.43
N PRO A 51 -15.76 -0.29 4.72
CA PRO A 51 -15.75 0.92 5.53
C PRO A 51 -14.34 1.37 5.91
N ASP A 52 -13.98 2.60 5.54
CA ASP A 52 -12.80 3.32 6.06
C ASP A 52 -13.21 4.42 7.03
N TYR A 53 -13.02 4.16 8.32
CA TYR A 53 -13.37 5.06 9.40
C TYR A 53 -12.46 6.30 9.55
N LEU A 54 -11.36 6.38 8.78
CA LEU A 54 -10.55 7.58 8.68
C LEU A 54 -11.17 8.64 7.77
N ILE A 55 -12.20 8.28 6.98
CA ILE A 55 -12.95 9.17 6.09
C ILE A 55 -14.37 9.34 6.66
N PRO A 56 -14.60 10.30 7.58
CA PRO A 56 -15.80 10.33 8.41
C PRO A 56 -17.08 10.75 7.67
N TYR A 57 -16.92 11.30 6.46
CA TYR A 57 -18.03 11.73 5.61
C TYR A 57 -18.83 10.52 5.09
N ASN A 58 -18.13 9.46 4.68
CA ASN A 58 -18.74 8.24 4.16
C ASN A 58 -18.99 7.21 5.27
N TRP A 59 -18.03 7.05 6.19
CA TRP A 59 -18.06 5.99 7.19
C TRP A 59 -17.82 6.52 8.59
N LYS A 60 -18.71 6.20 9.52
CA LYS A 60 -18.57 6.62 10.92
C LYS A 60 -18.28 5.42 11.79
N LEU A 61 -17.15 5.48 12.51
CA LEU A 61 -16.83 4.45 13.49
C LEU A 61 -17.81 4.58 14.67
N PRO A 62 -18.53 3.50 15.03
CA PRO A 62 -19.37 3.52 16.21
C PRO A 62 -18.56 3.89 17.45
N PRO A 63 -19.13 4.69 18.38
CA PRO A 63 -18.39 5.17 19.53
C PRO A 63 -17.74 4.06 20.35
N GLU A 64 -18.46 2.97 20.56
CA GLU A 64 -18.02 1.80 21.33
C GLU A 64 -16.73 1.17 20.80
N ARG A 65 -16.47 1.27 19.50
CA ARG A 65 -15.29 0.70 18.84
C ARG A 65 -14.10 1.66 18.81
N ASN A 66 -14.32 2.94 19.11
CA ASN A 66 -13.28 3.95 19.05
C ASN A 66 -12.51 4.06 20.37
N LYS A 67 -11.33 3.44 20.40
CA LYS A 67 -10.40 3.41 21.55
C LYS A 67 -10.00 4.82 22.02
N PHE A 68 -10.07 5.82 21.15
CA PHE A 68 -9.63 7.19 21.45
C PHE A 68 -10.77 8.10 21.95
N ILE A 69 -11.98 7.58 22.16
CA ILE A 69 -13.10 8.42 22.64
C ILE A 69 -12.83 9.07 23.99
N LYS A 70 -12.21 8.35 24.92
CA LYS A 70 -11.86 8.90 26.23
C LYS A 70 -10.94 10.13 26.09
N TYR A 71 -9.97 10.04 25.18
CA TYR A 71 -9.05 11.14 24.90
C TYR A 71 -9.75 12.31 24.19
N LYS A 72 -10.63 12.03 23.21
CA LYS A 72 -11.42 13.07 22.52
C LYS A 72 -12.32 13.83 23.52
N ASN A 73 -12.99 13.11 24.42
CA ASN A 73 -13.83 13.71 25.44
C ASN A 73 -13.01 14.55 26.43
N TYR A 74 -11.84 14.06 26.86
CA TYR A 74 -10.92 14.81 27.71
C TYR A 74 -10.44 16.11 27.04
N GLN A 75 -10.06 16.06 25.77
CA GLN A 75 -9.68 17.27 25.01
C GLN A 75 -10.83 18.27 24.91
N MET A 76 -12.04 17.82 24.57
CA MET A 76 -13.22 18.69 24.49
C MET A 76 -13.58 19.33 25.84
N MET A 77 -13.36 18.63 26.95
CA MET A 77 -13.50 19.19 28.29
C MET A 77 -12.43 20.24 28.59
N LYS A 78 -11.17 20.00 28.19
CA LYS A 78 -10.06 20.93 28.38
C LYS A 78 -10.24 22.24 27.60
N SER A 79 -10.80 22.20 26.40
CA SER A 79 -11.09 23.40 25.58
C SER A 79 -12.20 24.29 26.15
N LYS A 80 -13.07 23.75 27.01
CA LYS A 80 -14.14 24.51 27.68
C LYS A 80 -13.73 25.05 29.05
N ALA A 81 -12.63 24.58 29.62
CA ALA A 81 -12.07 25.09 30.86
C ALA A 81 -11.16 26.30 30.58
N ASN A 82 -11.77 27.47 30.36
CA ASN A 82 -11.10 28.74 30.63
C ASN A 82 -10.79 28.78 32.13
N GLY A 83 -9.57 28.42 32.55
CA GLY A 83 -9.15 28.60 33.94
C GLY A 83 -7.99 27.74 34.40
N GLY A 84 -6.89 28.40 34.75
CA GLY A 84 -5.95 27.93 35.77
C GLY A 84 -4.65 27.33 35.25
N CYS A 85 -3.64 28.18 35.06
CA CYS A 85 -2.23 27.77 35.06
C CYS A 85 -1.83 27.38 36.49
N CYS A 86 -1.23 26.20 36.67
CA CYS A 86 -0.49 25.84 37.88
C CYS A 86 0.87 25.25 37.47
N THR A 87 1.96 25.90 37.90
CA THR A 87 3.31 25.33 37.91
C THR A 87 3.48 24.39 39.11
N ILE A 88 4.21 23.30 38.92
CA ILE A 88 4.56 22.34 39.97
C ILE A 88 5.71 22.94 40.77
N THR A 89 5.48 23.18 42.06
CA THR A 89 6.53 23.32 43.09
C THR A 89 6.69 22.00 43.81
#